data_AF-A0A126ZX56-F1
#
_entry.id   AF-A0A126ZX56-F1
#
_cell.length_a   1.000
_cell.length_b   1.000
_cell.length_c   1.000
_cell.angle_alpha   90.00
_cell.angle_beta   90.00
_cell.angle_gamma   90.00
#
_symmetry.space_group_name_H-M   'P 1'
#
loop_
_entity.id
_entity.type
_entity.pdbx_description
1 polymer ?
#
loop_
_entity_poly.entity_id
_entity_poly.type
_entity_poly.pdbx_seq_one_letter_code
_entity_poly.pdbx_strand_id
1 'polypeptide(L)'
;MRGREVSEAEVDQWVEEAEAGYDVEELKARMGRPARGAEASHVVPVRLTVEELAAVMARAEREHLNRSEAIRAALAAWSHAA
;
A
#
# COMPACT_ATOMS: atom_id res chain seq x y z
N MET A 1 -18.21 6.91 3.56
CA MET A 1 -17.46 8.18 3.69
C MET A 1 -18.46 9.31 3.84
N ARG A 2 -18.23 10.24 4.78
CA ARG A 2 -19.01 11.49 4.88
C ARG A 2 -18.18 12.59 4.22
N GLY A 3 -18.50 12.94 2.98
CA GLY A 3 -17.91 14.13 2.35
C GLY A 3 -18.59 15.38 2.90
N ARG A 4 -17.83 16.47 3.04
CA ARG A 4 -18.36 17.81 3.31
C ARG A 4 -17.99 18.74 2.17
N GLU A 5 -18.79 19.76 1.95
CA GLU A 5 -18.43 20.84 1.04
C GLU A 5 -17.21 21.61 1.57
N VAL A 6 -16.37 22.03 0.65
CA VAL A 6 -15.21 22.87 0.88
C VAL A 6 -15.61 24.29 0.48
N SER A 7 -15.36 25.25 1.36
CA SER A 7 -15.62 26.66 1.09
C SER A 7 -14.50 27.32 0.30
N GLU A 8 -14.80 28.41 -0.41
CA GLU A 8 -13.79 29.19 -1.16
C GLU A 8 -12.66 29.67 -0.25
N ALA A 9 -12.96 30.08 0.99
CA ALA A 9 -11.94 30.50 1.95
C ALA A 9 -10.95 29.38 2.34
N GLU A 10 -11.41 28.12 2.35
CA GLU A 10 -10.53 26.97 2.58
C GLU A 10 -9.64 26.71 1.36
N VAL A 11 -10.17 26.94 0.15
CA VAL A 11 -9.40 26.85 -1.09
C VAL A 11 -8.33 27.93 -1.12
N ASP A 12 -8.69 29.20 -0.83
CA ASP A 12 -7.76 30.33 -0.78
C ASP A 12 -6.61 30.07 0.20
N GLN A 13 -6.92 29.53 1.38
CA GLN A 13 -5.90 29.13 2.35
C GLN A 13 -4.92 28.09 1.80
N TRP A 14 -5.43 27.07 1.09
CA TRP A 14 -4.56 26.04 0.50
C TRP A 14 -3.73 26.57 -0.67
N VAL A 15 -4.25 27.55 -1.41
CA VAL A 15 -3.50 28.25 -2.48
C VAL A 15 -2.33 29.02 -1.86
N GLU A 16 -2.58 29.82 -0.82
CA GLU A 16 -1.52 30.56 -0.13
C GLU A 16 -0.46 29.62 0.45
N GLU A 17 -0.88 28.50 1.07
CA GLU A 17 0.04 27.48 1.59
C GLU A 17 0.90 26.86 0.48
N ALA A 18 0.31 26.55 -0.67
CA ALA A 18 1.03 26.00 -1.81
C ALA A 18 2.01 27.00 -2.44
N GLU A 19 1.63 28.27 -2.54
CA GLU A 19 2.47 29.34 -3.08
C GLU A 19 3.62 29.72 -2.15
N ALA A 20 3.40 29.69 -0.83
CA ALA A 20 4.46 29.85 0.17
C ALA A 20 5.52 28.75 0.10
N GLY A 21 5.14 27.57 -0.39
CA GLY A 21 5.98 26.40 -0.54
C GLY A 21 6.04 25.54 0.73
N TYR A 22 6.23 24.23 0.53
CA TYR A 22 6.26 23.25 1.62
C TYR A 22 7.69 22.96 2.06
N ASP A 23 7.89 22.74 3.37
CA ASP A 23 9.13 22.16 3.89
C ASP A 23 9.21 20.67 3.52
N VAL A 24 10.10 20.36 2.57
CA VAL A 24 10.30 19.00 2.05
C VAL A 24 10.82 18.04 3.13
N GLU A 25 11.61 18.52 4.09
CA GLU A 25 12.15 17.67 5.16
C GLU A 25 11.07 17.34 6.20
N GLU A 26 10.19 18.30 6.52
CA GLU A 26 8.99 18.03 7.34
C GLU A 26 8.04 17.05 6.64
N LEU A 27 7.81 17.21 5.34
CA LEU A 27 6.95 16.31 4.57
C LEU A 27 7.50 14.89 4.49
N LYS A 28 8.82 14.72 4.39
CA LYS A 28 9.47 13.39 4.46
C LYS A 28 9.34 12.77 5.85
N ALA A 29 9.39 13.59 6.90
CA ALA A 29 9.23 13.15 8.28
C ALA A 29 7.78 12.72 8.60
N ARG A 30 6.79 13.31 7.94
CA ARG A 30 5.41 12.81 7.94
C ARG A 30 5.39 11.45 7.24
N MET A 31 5.53 10.39 8.04
CA MET A 31 5.40 9.01 7.56
C MET A 31 4.12 8.90 6.73
N GLY A 32 4.27 8.59 5.45
CA GLY A 32 3.16 8.30 4.56
C GLY A 32 2.48 6.99 4.95
N ARG A 33 2.21 6.12 3.97
CA ARG A 33 1.75 4.77 4.32
C ARG A 33 2.83 4.08 5.19
N PRO A 34 2.46 3.46 6.32
CA PRO A 34 3.40 2.71 7.14
C PRO A 34 4.23 1.74 6.29
N ALA A 35 5.55 1.81 6.45
CA ALA A 35 6.45 0.87 5.80
C ALA A 35 6.17 -0.56 6.32
N ARG A 36 6.31 -1.57 5.45
CA ARG A 36 6.13 -2.98 5.86
C ARG A 36 7.38 -3.56 6.53
N GLY A 37 8.48 -2.81 6.57
CA GLY A 37 9.77 -3.17 7.17
C GLY A 37 10.61 -1.91 7.40
N ALA A 38 11.85 -2.09 7.85
CA ALA A 38 12.78 -0.99 8.08
C ALA A 38 13.16 -0.22 6.80
N GLU A 39 13.04 -0.88 5.64
CA GLU A 39 13.36 -0.32 4.33
C GLU A 39 12.19 -0.52 3.34
N ALA A 40 12.30 0.13 2.18
CA ALA A 40 11.34 -0.04 1.10
C ALA A 40 11.22 -1.51 0.65
N SER A 41 9.99 -1.94 0.34
CA SER A 41 9.76 -3.29 -0.16
C SER A 41 10.33 -3.47 -1.57
N HIS A 42 11.01 -4.60 -1.81
CA HIS A 42 11.54 -4.96 -3.11
C HIS A 42 10.49 -5.71 -3.94
N VAL A 43 10.41 -5.41 -5.25
CA VAL A 43 9.52 -6.10 -6.19
C VAL A 43 10.31 -7.20 -6.91
N VAL A 44 9.87 -8.44 -6.73
CA VAL A 44 10.43 -9.61 -7.43
C VAL A 44 9.40 -10.11 -8.45
N PRO A 45 9.66 -10.00 -9.77
CA PRO A 45 8.74 -10.52 -10.77
C PRO A 45 8.82 -12.05 -10.83
N VAL A 46 7.66 -12.72 -10.78
CA VAL A 46 7.54 -14.18 -10.89
C VAL A 46 6.56 -14.50 -12.02
N ARG A 47 6.93 -15.42 -12.91
CA ARG A 47 6.02 -15.95 -13.93
C ARG A 47 5.25 -17.11 -13.34
N LEU A 48 3.92 -17.01 -13.38
CA LEU A 48 3.01 -18.08 -12.99
C LEU A 48 2.19 -18.47 -14.22
N THR A 49 1.93 -19.76 -14.39
CA THR A 49 0.92 -20.21 -15.34
C THR A 49 -0.47 -19.80 -14.85
N VAL A 50 -1.47 -19.93 -15.74
CA VAL A 50 -2.87 -19.64 -15.39
C VAL A 50 -3.35 -20.56 -14.26
N GLU A 51 -2.93 -21.83 -14.31
CA GLU A 51 -3.29 -22.87 -13.35
C GLU A 51 -2.65 -22.60 -11.98
N GLU A 52 -1.37 -22.20 -11.96
CA GLU A 52 -0.67 -21.84 -10.73
C GLU A 52 -1.31 -20.63 -10.05
N LEU A 53 -1.62 -19.57 -10.83
CA LEU A 53 -2.29 -18.39 -10.29
C LEU A 53 -3.70 -18.74 -9.79
N ALA A 54 -4.45 -19.56 -10.52
CA ALA A 54 -5.78 -20.01 -10.11
C ALA A 54 -5.74 -20.79 -8.80
N ALA A 55 -4.74 -21.66 -8.61
CA ALA A 55 -4.56 -22.40 -7.37
C ALA A 55 -4.30 -21.47 -6.16
N VAL A 56 -3.47 -20.42 -6.34
CA VAL A 56 -3.23 -19.40 -5.31
C VAL A 56 -4.51 -18.63 -5.00
N MET A 57 -5.26 -18.21 -6.03
CA MET A 57 -6.50 -17.45 -5.84
C MET A 57 -7.60 -18.29 -5.16
N ALA A 58 -7.76 -19.55 -5.53
CA ALA A 58 -8.71 -20.45 -4.88
C ALA A 58 -8.38 -20.66 -3.39
N ARG A 59 -7.09 -20.69 -3.03
CA ARG A 59 -6.67 -20.71 -1.62
C ARG A 59 -6.97 -19.39 -0.93
N ALA A 60 -6.67 -18.27 -1.58
CA ALA A 60 -6.95 -16.93 -1.06
C ALA A 60 -8.43 -16.75 -0.72
N GLU A 61 -9.33 -17.20 -1.59
CA GLU A 61 -10.78 -17.15 -1.35
C GLU A 61 -11.21 -17.95 -0.12
N ARG A 62 -10.71 -19.19 0.04
CA ARG A 62 -11.00 -20.03 1.21
C ARG A 62 -10.52 -19.42 2.52
N GLU A 63 -9.41 -18.69 2.47
CA GLU A 63 -8.80 -18.04 3.64
C GLU A 63 -9.26 -16.59 3.82
N HIS A 64 -10.19 -16.10 2.97
CA HIS A 64 -10.67 -14.72 2.95
C HIS A 64 -9.55 -13.67 2.81
N LEU A 65 -8.51 -14.00 2.06
CA LEU A 65 -7.35 -13.16 1.79
C LEU A 65 -7.45 -12.52 0.40
N ASN A 66 -6.93 -11.30 0.25
CA ASN A 66 -6.66 -10.79 -1.08
C ASN A 66 -5.42 -11.48 -1.69
N ARG A 67 -5.26 -11.37 -3.01
CA ARG A 67 -4.14 -11.96 -3.77
C ARG A 67 -2.76 -11.68 -3.14
N SER A 68 -2.51 -10.43 -2.73
CA SER A 68 -1.20 -10.05 -2.18
C SER A 68 -0.97 -10.61 -0.79
N GLU A 69 -2.02 -10.75 0.01
CA GLU A 69 -1.96 -11.39 1.33
C GLU A 69 -1.69 -12.89 1.20
N ALA A 70 -2.40 -13.57 0.30
CA ALA A 70 -2.21 -15.00 0.06
C ALA A 70 -0.78 -15.34 -0.38
N ILE A 71 -0.21 -14.58 -1.34
CA ILE A 71 1.16 -14.78 -1.80
C ILE A 71 2.16 -14.60 -0.64
N ARG A 72 1.96 -13.58 0.19
CA ARG A 72 2.84 -13.34 1.35
C ARG A 72 2.70 -14.41 2.43
N ALA A 73 1.48 -14.89 2.69
CA ALA A 73 1.25 -15.97 3.64
C ALA A 73 1.94 -17.25 3.19
N ALA A 74 1.89 -17.57 1.89
CA ALA A 74 2.60 -18.70 1.32
C ALA A 74 4.13 -18.58 1.49
N LEU A 75 4.70 -17.41 1.21
CA LEU A 75 6.13 -17.15 1.41
C LEU A 75 6.54 -17.24 2.88
N ALA A 76 5.73 -16.70 3.79
CA ALA A 76 5.99 -16.78 5.22
C ALA A 76 5.93 -18.24 5.71
N ALA A 77 4.92 -19.01 5.30
CA ALA A 77 4.82 -20.42 5.65
C ALA A 77 6.01 -21.23 5.11
N TRP A 78 6.43 -20.96 3.87
CA TRP A 78 7.60 -21.59 3.27
C TRP A 78 8.90 -21.24 4.01
N SER A 79 9.11 -19.96 4.37
CA SER A 79 10.34 -19.53 5.04
C SER A 79 10.47 -19.99 6.49
N HIS A 80 9.34 -20.21 7.18
CA HIS A 80 9.32 -20.72 8.56
C HIS A 80 9.41 -22.25 8.65
N ALA A 81 9.14 -22.95 7.54
CA ALA A 81 9.26 -24.41 7.45
C ALA A 81 10.69 -24.89 7.09
N ALA A 82 11.63 -23.94 6.93
CA ALA A 82 13.02 -24.18 6.55
C ALA A 82 13.97 -24.12 7.75
#